data_AF-A0A9W8CSP5-F1
#
_entry.id   AF-A0A9W8CSP5-F1
#
_cell.length_a   1.000
_cell.length_b   1.000
_cell.length_c   1.000
_cell.angle_alpha   90.00
_cell.angle_beta   90.00
_cell.angle_gamma   90.00
#
_symmetry.space_group_name_H-M   'P 1'
#
loop_
_entity.id
_entity.type
_entity.pdbx_description
1 polymer ?
#
loop_
_entity_poly.entity_id
_entity_poly.type
_entity_poly.pdbx_seq_one_letter_code
_entity_poly.pdbx_strand_id
1 'polypeptide(L)'
;MAWGLEARVPFLDKEFLQVAMNVRPQDKLCSKDIMEKAIIRRAFDVEFADAGFTDEELAQGPYLPHDVLWRQKEQFSDGVGYSWIDSLKEWAGRRVSDAALASAKERFPFDTPETKEAYLYRDIFEQHFPQKACLASVVRWVPRTDWGCSADPSGRAQKIHEKAY
;
A
#
# COMPACT_ATOMS: atom_id res chain seq x y z
N MET A 1 -0.82 20.56 0.16
CA MET A 1 -0.13 19.79 1.23
C MET A 1 -0.54 20.36 2.57
N ALA A 2 -1.02 19.55 3.52
CA ALA A 2 -1.62 20.04 4.77
C ALA A 2 -0.66 20.86 5.67
N TRP A 3 0.65 20.64 5.53
CA TRP A 3 1.67 21.23 6.42
C TRP A 3 2.78 21.98 5.68
N GLY A 4 2.54 22.43 4.44
CA GLY A 4 3.52 23.24 3.70
C GLY A 4 4.84 22.53 3.32
N LEU A 5 4.93 21.20 3.49
CA LEU A 5 6.07 20.40 3.07
C LEU A 5 5.91 19.91 1.63
N GLU A 6 7.01 19.88 0.87
CA GLU A 6 7.09 19.30 -0.47
C GLU A 6 7.49 17.82 -0.38
N ALA A 7 6.62 16.92 -0.85
CA ALA A 7 6.95 15.51 -0.99
C ALA A 7 7.61 15.27 -2.36
N ARG A 8 8.80 14.66 -2.37
CA ARG A 8 9.46 14.17 -3.59
C ARG A 8 9.38 12.66 -3.64
N VAL A 9 9.10 12.11 -4.82
CA VAL A 9 8.85 10.68 -5.04
C VAL A 9 9.77 10.15 -6.13
N PRO A 10 11.06 9.88 -5.84
CA PRO A 10 12.05 9.49 -6.85
C PRO A 10 11.66 8.24 -7.66
N PHE A 11 10.91 7.32 -7.05
CA PHE A 11 10.38 6.13 -7.73
C PHE A 11 9.35 6.43 -8.83
N LEU A 12 8.84 7.65 -8.91
CA LEU A 12 7.94 8.12 -9.97
C LEU A 12 8.63 9.12 -10.91
N ASP A 13 9.96 9.25 -10.82
CA ASP A 13 10.72 9.97 -11.83
C ASP A 13 10.51 9.34 -13.22
N LYS A 14 10.45 10.19 -14.25
CA LYS A 14 10.12 9.77 -15.61
C LYS A 14 11.19 8.86 -16.21
N GLU A 15 12.46 9.18 -15.99
CA GLU A 15 13.59 8.41 -16.51
C GLU A 15 13.69 7.07 -15.77
N PHE A 16 13.51 7.10 -14.45
CA PHE A 16 13.42 5.87 -13.67
C PHE A 16 12.26 4.97 -14.12
N LEU A 17 11.06 5.53 -14.34
CA LEU A 17 9.93 4.75 -14.84
C LEU A 17 10.20 4.15 -16.22
N GLN A 18 10.89 4.86 -17.11
CA GLN A 18 11.27 4.32 -18.42
C GLN A 18 12.15 3.07 -18.28
N VAL A 19 13.08 3.05 -17.31
CA VAL A 19 13.89 1.86 -17.03
C VAL A 19 13.03 0.78 -16.36
N ALA A 20 12.40 1.12 -15.23
CA ALA A 20 11.67 0.18 -14.38
C ALA A 20 10.53 -0.51 -15.12
N MET A 21 9.82 0.18 -16.02
CA MET A 21 8.69 -0.41 -16.76
C MET A 21 9.14 -1.34 -17.90
N ASN A 22 10.32 -1.10 -18.49
CA ASN A 22 10.89 -1.94 -19.56
C ASN A 22 11.64 -3.18 -19.08
N VAL A 23 11.88 -3.30 -17.76
CA VAL A 23 12.33 -4.56 -17.16
C VAL A 23 11.31 -5.66 -17.44
N ARG A 24 11.80 -6.84 -17.82
CA ARG A 24 10.95 -8.00 -18.14
C ARG A 24 10.06 -8.34 -16.94
N PRO A 25 8.73 -8.51 -17.11
CA PRO A 25 7.82 -8.73 -15.99
C PRO A 25 8.19 -9.93 -15.10
N GLN A 26 8.73 -11.00 -15.67
CA GLN A 26 9.15 -12.18 -14.92
C GLN A 26 10.21 -11.88 -13.85
N ASP A 27 11.08 -10.88 -14.07
CA ASP A 27 12.12 -10.50 -13.12
C ASP A 27 11.55 -9.65 -11.95
N LYS A 28 10.29 -9.22 -12.06
CA LYS A 28 9.56 -8.49 -11.00
C LYS A 28 8.70 -9.41 -10.13
N LEU A 29 8.48 -10.66 -10.57
CA LEU A 29 7.66 -11.62 -9.85
C LEU A 29 8.41 -12.14 -8.62
N CYS A 30 7.68 -12.26 -7.51
CA CYS A 30 8.15 -12.96 -6.33
C CYS A 30 7.64 -14.40 -6.31
N SER A 31 8.35 -15.26 -5.59
CA SER A 31 7.96 -16.64 -5.31
C SER A 31 8.34 -16.97 -3.86
N LYS A 32 8.18 -18.24 -3.44
CA LYS A 32 8.67 -18.67 -2.13
C LYS A 32 10.20 -18.50 -1.98
N ASP A 33 10.92 -18.61 -3.08
CA ASP A 33 12.38 -18.55 -3.12
C ASP A 33 12.90 -17.16 -3.57
N ILE A 34 12.02 -16.32 -4.10
CA ILE A 34 12.36 -14.98 -4.61
C ILE A 34 11.58 -13.93 -3.83
N MET A 35 12.30 -13.16 -3.01
CA MET A 35 11.74 -12.05 -2.23
C MET A 35 11.06 -11.00 -3.12
N GLU A 36 10.00 -10.38 -2.62
CA GLU A 36 9.38 -9.25 -3.31
C GLU A 36 10.40 -8.14 -3.58
N LYS A 37 10.30 -7.55 -4.77
CA LYS A 37 11.22 -6.51 -5.23
C LYS A 37 12.70 -6.97 -5.28
N ALA A 38 12.97 -8.27 -5.44
CA ALA A 38 14.33 -8.81 -5.51
C ALA A 38 15.22 -8.07 -6.52
N ILE A 39 14.71 -7.75 -7.72
CA ILE A 39 15.51 -7.06 -8.74
C ILE A 39 16.10 -5.73 -8.25
N ILE A 40 15.31 -4.90 -7.57
CA ILE A 40 15.82 -3.64 -7.04
C ILE A 40 16.67 -3.86 -5.80
N ARG A 41 16.36 -4.85 -4.95
CA ARG A 41 17.23 -5.18 -3.80
C ARG A 41 18.64 -5.54 -4.27
N ARG A 42 18.75 -6.39 -5.30
CA ARG A 42 20.04 -6.77 -5.92
C ARG A 42 20.77 -5.57 -6.52
N ALA A 43 20.06 -4.64 -7.16
CA ALA A 43 20.67 -3.43 -7.70
C ALA A 43 21.30 -2.51 -6.63
N PHE A 44 20.98 -2.69 -5.35
CA PHE A 44 21.56 -1.98 -4.22
C PHE A 44 22.44 -2.87 -3.32
N ASP A 45 22.68 -4.12 -3.71
CA ASP A 45 23.43 -5.10 -2.95
C ASP A 45 24.84 -5.27 -3.53
N VAL A 46 25.84 -4.80 -2.78
CA VAL A 46 27.25 -4.81 -3.19
C VAL A 46 27.83 -6.20 -3.36
N GLU A 47 27.15 -7.24 -2.85
CA GLU A 47 27.56 -8.63 -3.05
C GLU A 47 27.28 -9.13 -4.49
N PHE A 48 26.41 -8.44 -5.23
CA PHE A 48 26.07 -8.79 -6.61
C PHE A 48 26.96 -8.04 -7.61
N ALA A 49 27.84 -8.80 -8.26
CA ALA A 49 28.79 -8.24 -9.24
C ALA A 49 28.13 -7.56 -10.45
N ASP A 50 26.90 -7.94 -10.79
CA ASP A 50 26.10 -7.35 -11.87
C ASP A 50 25.36 -6.07 -11.47
N ALA A 51 25.46 -5.63 -10.22
CA ALA A 51 24.88 -4.37 -9.74
C ALA A 51 25.64 -3.13 -10.24
N GLY A 52 26.84 -3.29 -10.78
CA GLY A 52 27.57 -2.23 -11.49
C GLY A 52 28.20 -1.16 -10.61
N PHE A 53 28.53 -1.48 -9.36
CA PHE A 53 29.26 -0.58 -8.46
C PHE A 53 30.69 -0.33 -8.93
N THR A 54 31.15 0.90 -8.77
CA THR A 54 32.54 1.31 -8.95
C THR A 54 33.42 0.86 -7.78
N ASP A 55 34.73 0.78 -7.99
CA ASP A 55 35.69 0.44 -6.92
C ASP A 55 35.61 1.43 -5.74
N GLU A 56 35.34 2.72 -6.03
CA GLU A 56 35.14 3.75 -5.01
C GLU A 56 33.86 3.54 -4.19
N GLU A 57 32.78 3.06 -4.80
CA GLU A 57 31.53 2.73 -4.08
C GLU A 57 31.70 1.47 -3.22
N LEU A 58 32.37 0.44 -3.74
CA LEU A 58 32.67 -0.76 -2.97
C LEU A 58 33.54 -0.46 -1.74
N ALA A 59 34.48 0.48 -1.87
CA ALA A 59 35.31 0.94 -0.76
C ALA A 59 34.51 1.67 0.34
N GLN A 60 33.37 2.28 0.00
CA GLN A 60 32.46 2.92 0.98
C GLN A 60 31.59 1.90 1.73
N GLY A 61 31.47 0.68 1.21
CA GLY A 61 30.67 -0.38 1.78
C GLY A 61 29.19 -0.33 1.36
N PRO A 62 28.36 -1.23 1.89
CA PRO A 62 26.96 -1.38 1.47
C PRO A 62 26.11 -0.16 1.81
N TYR A 63 25.22 0.22 0.88
CA TYR A 63 24.26 1.33 1.06
C TYR A 63 23.30 1.13 2.23
N LEU A 64 22.94 -0.13 2.51
CA LEU A 64 22.04 -0.52 3.59
C LEU A 64 22.57 -1.79 4.28
N PRO A 65 22.33 -1.98 5.59
CA PRO A 65 22.58 -3.26 6.24
C PRO A 65 21.81 -4.39 5.54
N HIS A 66 22.42 -5.57 5.41
CA HIS A 66 21.85 -6.71 4.69
C HIS A 66 20.44 -7.07 5.18
N ASP A 67 20.24 -7.07 6.49
CA ASP A 67 18.99 -7.35 7.19
C ASP A 67 17.91 -6.27 6.99
N VAL A 68 18.29 -5.05 6.56
CA VAL A 68 17.35 -4.02 6.08
C VAL A 68 17.05 -4.23 4.59
N LEU A 69 18.09 -4.43 3.78
CA LEU A 69 18.00 -4.59 2.33
C LEU A 69 17.19 -5.82 1.93
N TRP A 70 17.23 -6.89 2.74
CA TRP A 70 16.50 -8.14 2.54
C TRP A 70 15.43 -8.36 3.62
N ARG A 71 14.93 -7.28 4.24
CA ARG A 71 13.75 -7.38 5.10
C ARG A 71 12.50 -7.65 4.28
N GLN A 72 11.70 -8.62 4.71
CA GLN A 72 10.37 -8.87 4.15
C GLN A 72 9.51 -7.60 4.25
N LYS A 73 8.84 -7.27 3.14
CA LYS A 73 7.95 -6.13 3.05
C LYS A 73 6.80 -6.27 4.05
N GLU A 74 6.64 -5.25 4.85
CA GLU A 74 5.46 -5.06 5.70
C GLU A 74 4.49 -4.08 5.03
N GLN A 75 3.19 -4.25 5.27
CA GLN A 75 2.20 -3.27 4.84
C GLN A 75 2.18 -2.08 5.81
N PHE A 76 1.92 -0.88 5.30
CA PHE A 76 1.96 0.34 6.11
C PHE A 76 0.98 0.32 7.28
N SER A 77 -0.17 -0.33 7.11
CA SER A 77 -1.18 -0.44 8.15
C SER A 77 -0.66 -1.20 9.38
N ASP A 78 0.19 -2.20 9.15
CA ASP A 78 0.76 -3.05 10.20
C ASP A 78 2.04 -2.42 10.78
N GLY A 79 2.90 -1.86 9.92
CA GLY A 79 4.15 -1.22 10.35
C GLY A 79 4.00 0.08 11.15
N VAL A 80 2.83 0.73 11.10
CA VAL A 80 2.52 1.90 11.96
C VAL A 80 2.05 1.48 13.35
N GLY A 81 1.54 0.26 13.52
CA GLY A 81 1.07 -0.29 14.79
C GLY A 81 -0.34 -0.84 14.72
N TYR A 82 -0.50 -2.11 15.09
CA TYR A 82 -1.76 -2.85 14.99
C TYR A 82 -2.94 -2.21 15.73
N SER A 83 -2.69 -1.58 16.87
CA SER A 83 -3.70 -0.91 17.69
C SER A 83 -4.37 0.26 16.96
N TRP A 84 -3.72 0.85 15.97
CA TRP A 84 -4.26 1.98 15.23
C TRP A 84 -5.50 1.59 14.40
N ILE A 85 -5.39 0.51 13.61
CA ILE A 85 -6.49 0.02 12.78
C ILE A 85 -7.65 -0.47 13.66
N ASP A 86 -7.33 -1.22 14.71
CA ASP A 86 -8.36 -1.78 15.60
C ASP A 86 -9.12 -0.64 16.31
N SER A 87 -8.42 0.42 16.72
CA SER A 87 -9.04 1.63 17.29
C SER A 87 -9.92 2.36 16.27
N LEU A 88 -9.52 2.45 14.99
CA LEU A 88 -10.34 3.06 13.94
C LEU A 88 -11.63 2.26 13.68
N LYS A 89 -11.53 0.93 13.61
CA LYS A 89 -12.69 0.04 13.44
C LYS A 89 -13.65 0.16 14.62
N GLU A 90 -13.13 0.20 15.85
CA GLU A 90 -13.96 0.41 17.05
C GLU A 90 -14.62 1.79 17.04
N TRP A 91 -13.87 2.85 16.72
CA TRP A 91 -14.36 4.22 16.64
C TRP A 91 -15.47 4.38 15.61
N ALA A 92 -15.35 3.71 14.46
CA ALA A 92 -16.38 3.62 13.45
C ALA A 92 -17.58 2.81 13.92
N GLY A 93 -17.34 1.69 14.61
CA GLY A 93 -18.36 0.85 15.22
C GLY A 93 -19.29 1.61 16.18
N ARG A 94 -18.73 2.57 16.93
CA ARG A 94 -19.48 3.43 17.86
C ARG A 94 -20.25 4.57 17.17
N ARG A 95 -19.87 4.98 15.96
CA ARG A 95 -20.48 6.11 15.22
C ARG A 95 -21.52 5.70 14.21
N VAL A 96 -21.35 4.54 13.59
CA VAL A 96 -22.25 4.04 12.56
C VAL A 96 -23.04 2.87 13.14
N SER A 97 -24.35 3.04 13.26
CA SER A 97 -25.23 1.96 13.71
C SER A 97 -25.39 0.89 12.62
N ASP A 98 -25.77 -0.32 13.02
CA ASP A 98 -26.06 -1.40 12.06
C ASP A 98 -27.23 -1.02 11.13
N ALA A 99 -28.23 -0.30 11.66
CA ALA A 99 -29.34 0.21 10.86
C ALA A 99 -28.90 1.26 9.82
N ALA A 100 -27.97 2.15 10.17
CA ALA A 100 -27.40 3.11 9.23
C ALA A 100 -26.61 2.42 8.11
N LEU A 101 -25.84 1.38 8.45
CA LEU A 101 -25.14 0.58 7.44
C LEU A 101 -26.12 -0.23 6.55
N ALA A 102 -27.17 -0.81 7.15
CA ALA A 102 -28.18 -1.57 6.40
C ALA A 102 -28.93 -0.70 5.39
N SER A 103 -29.17 0.58 5.72
CA SER A 103 -29.80 1.58 4.83
C SER A 103 -28.79 2.38 4.00
N ALA A 104 -27.50 2.02 4.01
CA ALA A 104 -26.44 2.79 3.37
C ALA A 104 -26.68 3.01 1.87
N LYS A 105 -27.32 2.07 1.17
CA LYS A 105 -27.62 2.18 -0.26
C LYS A 105 -28.63 3.28 -0.59
N GLU A 106 -29.55 3.58 0.33
CA GLU A 106 -30.53 4.65 0.16
C GLU A 106 -29.85 6.02 0.25
N ARG A 107 -28.91 6.14 1.19
CA ARG A 107 -28.14 7.38 1.41
C ARG A 107 -27.02 7.57 0.38
N PHE A 108 -26.28 6.50 0.09
CA PHE A 108 -25.12 6.47 -0.79
C PHE A 108 -25.37 5.49 -1.94
N PRO A 109 -26.17 5.88 -2.95
CA PRO A 109 -26.54 4.98 -4.06
C PRO A 109 -25.37 4.63 -4.98
N PHE A 110 -24.32 5.45 -4.99
CA PHE A 110 -23.09 5.23 -5.75
C PHE A 110 -21.93 4.91 -4.80
N ASP A 111 -21.14 3.88 -5.12
CA ASP A 111 -20.06 3.35 -4.27
C ASP A 111 -20.50 3.18 -2.81
N THR A 112 -21.61 2.44 -2.64
CA THR A 112 -22.20 2.21 -1.31
C THR A 112 -21.17 1.58 -0.37
N PRO A 113 -20.95 2.13 0.83
CA PRO A 113 -20.01 1.57 1.79
C PRO A 113 -20.51 0.23 2.33
N GLU A 114 -19.63 -0.77 2.34
CA GLU A 114 -19.92 -2.13 2.81
C GLU A 114 -19.51 -2.36 4.28
N THR A 115 -18.78 -1.41 4.88
CA THR A 115 -18.34 -1.47 6.27
C THR A 115 -18.65 -0.16 7.00
N LYS A 116 -18.77 -0.22 8.32
CA LYS A 116 -18.96 0.97 9.18
C LYS A 116 -17.83 1.98 9.03
N GLU A 117 -16.60 1.51 8.86
CA GLU A 117 -15.42 2.34 8.63
C GLU A 117 -15.52 3.07 7.29
N ALA A 118 -15.84 2.37 6.20
CA ALA A 118 -16.05 2.99 4.90
C ALA A 118 -17.22 3.98 4.90
N TYR A 119 -18.30 3.65 5.63
CA TYR A 119 -19.45 4.54 5.80
C TYR A 119 -19.03 5.85 6.44
N LEU A 120 -18.25 5.77 7.51
CA LEU A 120 -17.78 6.94 8.24
C LEU A 120 -16.86 7.82 7.41
N TYR A 121 -15.94 7.25 6.64
CA TYR A 121 -15.11 8.03 5.71
C TYR A 121 -15.96 8.68 4.62
N ARG A 122 -16.95 7.97 4.08
CA ARG A 122 -17.87 8.50 3.08
C ARG A 122 -18.74 9.63 3.62
N ASP A 123 -19.21 9.51 4.85
CA ASP A 123 -19.97 10.55 5.55
C ASP A 123 -19.13 11.82 5.75
N ILE A 124 -17.90 11.69 6.25
CA ILE A 124 -16.96 12.82 6.38
C ILE A 124 -16.66 13.44 5.01
N PHE A 125 -16.45 12.61 3.98
CA PHE A 125 -16.20 13.10 2.62
C PHE A 125 -17.37 13.94 2.11
N GLU A 126 -18.60 13.46 2.20
CA GLU A 126 -19.77 14.21 1.72
C GLU A 126 -20.08 15.47 2.54
N GLN A 127 -19.68 15.52 3.82
CA GLN A 127 -19.75 16.74 4.63
C GLN A 127 -18.83 17.85 4.10
N HIS A 128 -17.65 17.50 3.59
CA HIS A 128 -16.70 18.47 3.04
C HIS A 128 -16.89 18.72 1.53
N PHE A 129 -17.33 17.70 0.80
CA PHE A 129 -17.42 17.70 -0.67
C PHE A 129 -18.80 17.20 -1.16
N PRO A 130 -19.89 17.92 -0.85
CA PRO A 130 -21.25 17.46 -1.16
C PRO A 130 -21.59 17.50 -2.65
N GLN A 131 -20.72 18.06 -3.50
CA GLN A 131 -20.99 18.21 -4.92
C GLN A 131 -20.87 16.87 -5.66
N LYS A 132 -21.83 16.61 -6.58
CA LYS A 132 -21.82 15.40 -7.43
C LYS A 132 -20.52 15.20 -8.20
N ALA A 133 -19.86 16.28 -8.62
CA ALA A 133 -18.58 16.21 -9.33
C ALA A 133 -17.47 15.62 -8.44
N CYS A 134 -17.42 15.98 -7.15
CA CYS A 134 -16.46 15.42 -6.20
C CYS A 134 -16.72 13.93 -5.98
N LEU A 135 -17.99 13.54 -5.83
CA LEU A 135 -18.40 12.15 -5.72
C LEU A 135 -18.01 11.31 -6.94
N ALA A 136 -18.12 11.88 -8.15
CA ALA A 136 -17.71 11.20 -9.38
C ALA A 136 -16.19 11.13 -9.58
N SER A 137 -15.41 11.94 -8.85
CA SER A 137 -13.95 12.03 -9.00
C SER A 137 -13.18 11.01 -8.16
N VAL A 138 -13.84 10.38 -7.19
CA VAL A 138 -13.24 9.41 -6.28
C VAL A 138 -13.87 8.05 -6.54
N VAL A 139 -13.03 7.05 -6.72
CA VAL A 139 -13.45 5.65 -6.86
C VAL A 139 -12.93 4.85 -5.69
N ARG A 140 -13.75 3.93 -5.18
CA ARG A 140 -13.26 2.96 -4.21
C ARG A 140 -12.20 2.07 -4.85
N TRP A 141 -11.02 1.99 -4.22
CA TRP A 141 -10.05 0.97 -4.57
C TRP A 141 -10.55 -0.40 -4.09
N VAL A 142 -10.60 -1.38 -4.98
CA VAL A 142 -11.06 -2.75 -4.68
C VAL A 142 -9.90 -3.72 -4.97
N PRO A 143 -9.58 -4.64 -4.03
CA PRO A 143 -8.61 -5.69 -4.29
C PRO A 143 -8.95 -6.49 -5.55
N ARG A 144 -7.94 -7.05 -6.23
CA ARG A 144 -8.10 -7.98 -7.37
C ARG A 144 -8.64 -9.34 -6.90
N THR A 145 -9.89 -9.36 -6.46
CA THR A 145 -10.57 -10.58 -5.99
C THR A 145 -10.70 -11.62 -7.11
N ASP A 146 -10.69 -11.18 -8.37
CA ASP A 146 -10.57 -12.01 -9.57
C ASP A 146 -9.28 -12.84 -9.62
N TRP A 147 -8.25 -12.44 -8.88
CA TRP A 147 -6.98 -13.17 -8.74
C TRP A 147 -6.93 -14.03 -7.47
N GLY A 148 -8.05 -14.17 -6.76
CA GLY A 148 -8.13 -14.89 -5.49
C GLY A 148 -7.62 -14.09 -4.29
N CYS A 149 -7.40 -12.78 -4.42
CA CYS A 149 -7.03 -11.92 -3.31
C CYS A 149 -8.20 -11.74 -2.33
N SER A 150 -7.90 -11.60 -1.04
CA SER A 150 -8.88 -11.24 -0.02
C SER A 150 -9.53 -9.89 -0.35
N ALA A 151 -10.83 -9.77 -0.07
CA ALA A 151 -11.53 -8.49 -0.10
C ALA A 151 -11.10 -7.57 1.07
N ASP A 152 -10.53 -8.14 2.13
CA ASP A 152 -9.86 -7.38 3.19
C ASP A 152 -8.50 -6.90 2.68
N PRO A 153 -8.30 -5.58 2.55
CA PRO A 153 -7.06 -5.01 2.00
C PRO A 153 -5.90 -5.01 3.01
N SER A 154 -6.13 -5.39 4.27
CA SER A 154 -5.10 -5.35 5.31
C SER A 154 -3.95 -6.33 5.07
N GLY A 155 -2.77 -5.98 5.56
CA GLY A 155 -1.58 -6.85 5.46
C GLY A 155 -1.73 -8.17 6.21
N ARG A 156 -2.59 -8.19 7.22
CA ARG A 156 -3.04 -9.39 7.94
C ARG A 156 -3.65 -10.45 7.02
N ALA A 157 -4.26 -10.06 5.90
CA ALA A 157 -4.86 -10.99 4.96
C ALA A 157 -3.84 -11.64 3.99
N GLN A 158 -2.58 -11.19 3.98
CA GLN A 158 -1.55 -11.68 3.06
C GLN A 158 -0.85 -12.95 3.59
N LYS A 159 -1.11 -14.08 2.94
CA LYS A 159 -0.60 -15.40 3.34
C LYS A 159 0.88 -15.65 3.02
N ILE A 160 1.54 -14.75 2.30
CA ILE A 160 2.96 -14.88 1.91
C ILE A 160 3.93 -14.44 3.02
N HIS A 161 3.43 -13.81 4.08
CA HIS A 161 4.23 -13.38 5.21
C HIS A 161 4.27 -14.51 6.26
N GLU A 162 5.42 -15.17 6.37
CA GLU A 162 5.64 -16.24 7.36
C GLU A 162 5.79 -15.68 8.78
N LYS A 163 6.33 -14.45 8.90
CA LYS A 163 6.37 -13.70 10.15
C LYS A 163 5.12 -12.85 10.30
N ALA A 164 3.96 -13.50 10.34
CA ALA A 164 2.77 -12.89 10.93
C ALA A 164 2.96 -12.97 12.45
N TYR A 165 3.19 -11.82 13.09
CA TYR A 165 3.24 -11.72 14.55
C TYR A 165 1.82 -11.54 15.11
#